data_AF-A0A1F4DTK2-F1
#
_entry.id   AF-A0A1F4DTK2-F1
#
_cell.length_a   1.000
_cell.length_b   1.000
_cell.length_c   1.000
_cell.angle_alpha   90.00
_cell.angle_beta   90.00
_cell.angle_gamma   90.00
#
_symmetry.space_group_name_H-M   'P 1'
#
loop_
_entity.id
_entity.type
_entity.pdbx_description
1 polymer ?
#
loop_
_entity_poly.entity_id
_entity_poly.type
_entity_poly.pdbx_seq_one_letter_code
_entity_poly.pdbx_strand_id
1 'polypeptide(L)'
;MAKRKKTGGRQHKGRGDSAGRRCGLCGKTRKLVQTECCGQWICDDEGEYVLFSYVHNSCSRNHRRYTLCGYHDAEGHSGAWQDCSICRSAFEKELYVYYGTNEYNFTKLENPPSYEPTKCSGCGAVISLAEDGYSIQGSHYWCERCSSEKLRGLRK
;
A
#
# COMPACT_ATOMS: atom_id res chain seq x y z
N MET A 1 -25.79 53.81 27.30
CA MET A 1 -25.43 52.44 27.70
C MET A 1 -25.73 51.48 26.56
N ALA A 2 -24.74 51.23 25.70
CA ALA A 2 -24.92 50.48 24.45
C ALA A 2 -24.73 48.97 24.65
N LYS A 3 -25.70 48.18 24.19
CA LYS A 3 -25.78 46.73 24.32
C LYS A 3 -24.72 46.03 23.45
N ARG A 4 -23.92 45.17 24.09
CA ARG A 4 -22.91 44.28 23.46
C ARG A 4 -23.56 43.35 22.43
N LYS A 5 -23.13 43.43 21.16
CA LYS A 5 -23.39 42.40 20.14
C LYS A 5 -22.28 41.34 20.21
N LYS A 6 -22.62 40.13 20.66
CA LYS A 6 -21.74 38.95 20.54
C LYS A 6 -21.90 38.39 19.12
N THR A 7 -20.83 38.44 18.33
CA THR A 7 -20.76 37.83 17.00
C THR A 7 -20.56 36.32 17.13
N GLY A 8 -21.36 35.57 16.35
CA GLY A 8 -21.53 34.13 16.44
C GLY A 8 -20.25 33.34 16.15
N GLY A 9 -19.99 32.36 17.01
CA GLY A 9 -18.99 31.32 16.77
C GLY A 9 -19.40 30.47 15.57
N ARG A 10 -18.44 30.28 14.66
CA ARG A 10 -18.53 29.29 13.58
C ARG A 10 -18.84 27.92 14.19
N GLN A 11 -20.00 27.39 13.87
CA GLN A 11 -20.38 26.02 14.17
C GLN A 11 -19.40 25.09 13.45
N HIS A 12 -18.55 24.40 14.23
CA HIS A 12 -17.83 23.23 13.74
C HIS A 12 -18.87 22.18 13.32
N LYS A 13 -19.03 21.99 12.01
CA LYS A 13 -19.87 20.94 11.42
C LYS A 13 -19.38 19.57 11.89
N GLY A 14 -20.18 18.96 12.76
CA GLY A 14 -20.45 17.53 12.85
C GLY A 14 -19.26 16.58 12.89
N ARG A 15 -18.83 16.22 14.11
CA ARG A 15 -18.34 14.86 14.39
C ARG A 15 -19.51 13.91 14.15
N GLY A 16 -19.59 13.34 12.95
CA GLY A 16 -20.58 12.31 12.63
C GLY A 16 -20.34 11.07 13.47
N ASP A 17 -21.38 10.64 14.18
CA ASP A 17 -21.43 9.41 14.96
C ASP A 17 -20.80 8.22 14.22
N SER A 18 -19.74 7.66 14.80
CA SER A 18 -19.05 6.44 14.36
C SER A 18 -19.79 5.18 14.79
N ALA A 19 -21.10 5.26 15.03
CA ALA A 19 -21.91 4.15 15.54
C ALA A 19 -22.07 3.08 14.44
N GLY A 20 -21.16 2.10 14.44
CA GLY A 20 -21.23 0.88 13.62
C GLY A 20 -20.19 0.77 12.51
N ARG A 21 -19.45 1.83 12.17
CA ARG A 21 -18.41 1.76 11.13
C ARG A 21 -17.12 1.13 11.68
N ARG A 22 -16.52 0.24 10.90
CA ARG A 22 -15.27 -0.45 11.22
C ARG A 22 -14.37 -0.46 9.98
N CYS A 23 -13.07 -0.50 10.20
CA CYS A 23 -12.10 -0.74 9.14
C CYS A 23 -12.38 -2.12 8.54
N GLY A 24 -12.62 -2.19 7.23
CA GLY A 24 -12.89 -3.47 6.58
C GLY A 24 -11.67 -4.40 6.47
N LEU A 25 -10.46 -3.92 6.75
CA LEU A 25 -9.24 -4.75 6.77
C LEU A 25 -8.88 -5.26 8.16
N CYS A 26 -8.88 -4.39 9.19
CA CYS A 26 -8.41 -4.74 10.53
C CYS A 26 -9.47 -4.64 11.63
N GLY A 27 -10.70 -4.22 11.30
CA GLY A 27 -11.81 -4.14 12.27
C GLY A 27 -11.76 -2.97 13.26
N LYS A 28 -10.70 -2.15 13.29
CA LYS A 28 -10.62 -0.93 14.12
C LYS A 28 -11.86 -0.03 13.90
N THR A 29 -12.35 0.63 14.95
CA THR A 29 -13.56 1.47 14.89
C THR A 29 -13.28 2.97 14.98
N ARG A 30 -12.02 3.35 15.22
CA ARG A 30 -11.58 4.74 15.40
C ARG A 30 -10.68 5.17 14.26
N LYS A 31 -10.57 6.49 14.05
CA LYS A 31 -9.78 7.13 12.99
C LYS A 31 -10.06 6.48 11.62
N LEU A 32 -11.34 6.41 11.25
CA LEU A 32 -11.76 5.82 9.98
C LEU A 32 -11.88 6.90 8.91
N VAL A 33 -11.37 6.59 7.73
CA VAL A 33 -11.53 7.36 6.50
C VAL A 33 -12.15 6.48 5.43
N GLN A 34 -12.79 7.10 4.44
CA GLN A 34 -13.27 6.39 3.26
C GLN A 34 -12.21 6.48 2.17
N THR A 35 -11.85 5.36 1.54
CA THR A 35 -10.88 5.34 0.44
C THR A 35 -11.47 6.00 -0.81
N GLU A 36 -10.69 6.82 -1.51
CA GLU A 36 -11.10 7.45 -2.76
C GLU A 36 -11.27 6.40 -3.89
N CYS A 37 -10.35 5.44 -3.97
CA CYS A 37 -10.31 4.42 -5.03
C CYS A 37 -11.51 3.43 -5.06
N CYS A 38 -11.99 2.97 -3.90
CA CYS A 38 -13.03 1.91 -3.84
C CYS A 38 -14.14 2.17 -2.81
N GLY A 39 -14.16 3.35 -2.19
CA GLY A 39 -15.22 3.77 -1.27
C GLY A 39 -15.33 2.98 0.03
N GLN A 40 -14.32 2.18 0.40
CA GLN A 40 -14.32 1.36 1.62
C GLN A 40 -13.89 2.15 2.84
N TRP A 41 -14.45 1.81 4.01
CA TRP A 41 -14.02 2.38 5.29
C TRP A 41 -12.76 1.68 5.79
N ILE A 42 -11.72 2.47 6.04
CA ILE A 42 -10.40 1.98 6.44
C ILE A 42 -9.83 2.83 7.58
N CYS A 43 -8.99 2.25 8.44
CA CYS A 43 -8.32 3.04 9.47
C CYS A 43 -7.15 3.83 8.87
N ASP A 44 -7.06 5.08 9.30
CA ASP A 44 -5.97 5.99 8.97
C ASP A 44 -5.27 6.45 10.25
N ASP A 45 -4.20 5.74 10.55
CA ASP A 45 -3.20 6.06 11.55
C ASP A 45 -1.84 6.35 10.88
N GLU A 46 -1.83 6.84 9.64
CA GLU A 46 -0.58 7.22 8.94
C GLU A 46 0.21 8.27 9.72
N GLY A 47 -0.47 9.19 10.41
CA GLY A 47 0.18 10.18 11.29
C GLY A 47 0.90 9.60 12.51
N GLU A 48 0.69 8.33 12.84
CA GLU A 48 1.41 7.60 13.90
C GLU A 48 2.57 6.76 13.33
N TYR A 49 2.82 6.83 12.01
CA TYR A 49 3.91 6.09 11.38
C TYR A 49 5.27 6.70 11.72
N VAL A 50 6.14 5.88 12.33
CA VAL A 50 7.52 6.26 12.62
C VAL A 50 8.41 5.82 11.46
N LEU A 51 9.19 6.74 10.87
CA LEU A 51 10.15 6.37 9.82
C LEU A 51 11.10 5.25 10.31
N PHE A 52 11.41 4.29 9.42
CA PHE A 52 12.25 3.11 9.70
C PHE A 52 11.70 2.11 10.72
N SER A 53 10.43 2.21 11.12
CA SER A 53 9.79 1.22 12.00
C SER A 53 9.27 -0.01 11.26
N TYR A 54 9.07 0.08 9.93
CA TYR A 54 8.49 -0.97 9.08
C TYR A 54 7.13 -1.51 9.56
N VAL A 55 6.42 -0.78 10.44
CA VAL A 55 5.14 -1.27 10.96
C VAL A 55 4.03 -1.14 9.92
N HIS A 56 3.25 -2.21 9.78
CA HIS A 56 2.05 -2.27 8.92
C HIS A 56 0.80 -1.76 9.65
N ASN A 57 0.94 -0.70 10.47
CA ASN A 57 -0.15 -0.22 11.32
C ASN A 57 -1.26 0.50 10.54
N SER A 58 -0.89 1.19 9.46
CA SER A 58 -1.81 1.95 8.60
C SER A 58 -2.34 1.16 7.42
N CYS A 59 -3.57 0.68 7.59
CA CYS A 59 -4.36 0.04 6.55
C CYS A 59 -4.56 0.99 5.35
N SER A 60 -4.87 2.27 5.57
CA SER A 60 -5.03 3.26 4.49
C SER A 60 -3.77 3.36 3.62
N ARG A 61 -2.60 3.55 4.26
CA ARG A 61 -1.32 3.65 3.57
C ARG A 61 -0.97 2.36 2.83
N ASN A 62 -1.14 1.21 3.48
CA ASN A 62 -0.82 -0.08 2.88
C ASN A 62 -1.74 -0.42 1.71
N HIS A 63 -3.04 -0.10 1.82
CA HIS A 63 -3.99 -0.25 0.72
C HIS A 63 -3.57 0.62 -0.48
N ARG A 64 -3.24 1.89 -0.25
CA ARG A 64 -2.77 2.80 -1.32
C ARG A 64 -1.47 2.33 -1.97
N ARG A 65 -0.51 1.83 -1.19
CA ARG A 65 0.84 1.47 -1.67
C ARG A 65 0.99 0.07 -2.25
N TYR A 66 0.26 -0.89 -1.70
CA TYR A 66 0.49 -2.32 -1.96
C TYR A 66 -0.70 -2.99 -2.64
N THR A 67 -1.62 -2.24 -3.26
CA THR A 67 -2.71 -2.84 -4.04
C THR A 67 -2.78 -2.27 -5.44
N LEU A 68 -3.25 -3.08 -6.38
CA LEU A 68 -3.52 -2.61 -7.75
C LEU A 68 -4.63 -1.56 -7.77
N CYS A 69 -5.62 -1.67 -6.88
CA CYS A 69 -6.67 -0.67 -6.72
C CYS A 69 -6.11 0.71 -6.31
N GLY A 70 -5.21 0.72 -5.32
CA GLY A 70 -4.54 1.95 -4.86
C GLY A 70 -3.63 2.57 -5.92
N TYR A 71 -2.84 1.75 -6.63
CA TYR A 71 -1.99 2.22 -7.72
C TYR A 71 -2.80 2.77 -8.89
N HIS A 72 -3.85 2.05 -9.32
CA HIS A 72 -4.70 2.45 -10.44
C HIS A 72 -5.33 3.83 -10.24
N ASP A 73 -5.84 4.09 -9.04
CA ASP A 73 -6.42 5.38 -8.66
C ASP A 73 -5.36 6.48 -8.58
N ALA A 74 -4.21 6.20 -7.95
CA ALA A 74 -3.12 7.17 -7.80
C ALA A 74 -2.53 7.64 -9.14
N GLU A 75 -2.47 6.76 -10.14
CA GLU A 75 -2.03 7.09 -11.51
C GLU A 75 -3.16 7.64 -12.39
N GLY A 76 -4.40 7.68 -11.88
CA GLY A 76 -5.55 8.25 -12.60
C GLY A 76 -5.96 7.44 -13.83
N HIS A 77 -5.78 6.12 -13.79
CA HIS A 77 -6.21 5.24 -14.88
C HIS A 77 -7.74 5.16 -14.94
N SER A 78 -8.28 4.99 -16.14
CA SER A 78 -9.72 4.83 -16.34
C SER A 78 -10.14 3.36 -16.29
N GLY A 79 -11.42 3.14 -15.94
CA GLY A 79 -12.03 1.82 -15.92
C GLY A 79 -11.79 1.06 -14.62
N ALA A 80 -11.90 -0.28 -14.69
CA ALA A 80 -11.64 -1.15 -13.56
C ALA A 80 -10.15 -1.55 -13.55
N TRP A 81 -9.52 -1.57 -12.37
CA TRP A 81 -8.11 -1.94 -12.25
C TRP A 81 -7.84 -3.39 -12.68
N GLN A 82 -8.84 -4.28 -12.55
CA GLN A 82 -8.77 -5.69 -12.92
C GLN A 82 -8.50 -5.88 -14.43
N ASP A 83 -9.06 -5.00 -15.25
CA ASP A 83 -8.96 -5.03 -16.72
C ASP A 83 -7.93 -4.04 -17.26
N CYS A 84 -7.26 -3.29 -16.39
CA CYS A 84 -6.32 -2.25 -16.77
C CYS A 84 -5.00 -2.85 -17.27
N SER A 85 -4.76 -2.77 -18.58
CA SER A 85 -3.53 -3.26 -19.21
C SER A 85 -2.28 -2.55 -18.67
N ILE A 86 -2.38 -1.25 -18.33
CA ILE A 86 -1.28 -0.48 -17.76
C ILE A 86 -0.88 -1.04 -16.39
N CYS A 87 -1.86 -1.27 -15.50
CA CYS A 87 -1.60 -1.88 -14.19
C CYS A 87 -1.00 -3.29 -14.33
N ARG A 88 -1.39 -4.04 -15.35
CA ARG A 88 -0.85 -5.38 -15.64
C ARG A 88 0.60 -5.38 -16.11
N SER A 89 1.03 -4.35 -16.83
CA SER A 89 2.41 -4.24 -17.35
C SER A 89 3.34 -3.40 -16.48
N ALA A 90 2.83 -2.69 -15.48
CA ALA A 90 3.61 -1.76 -14.66
C ALA A 90 4.59 -2.45 -13.70
N PHE A 91 4.40 -3.74 -13.43
CA PHE A 91 5.15 -4.49 -12.42
C PHE A 91 5.68 -5.81 -12.96
N GLU A 92 6.72 -6.32 -12.30
CA GLU A 92 7.10 -7.73 -12.41
C GLU A 92 5.90 -8.62 -12.09
N LYS A 93 5.79 -9.76 -12.77
CA LYS A 93 4.60 -10.62 -12.69
C LYS A 93 4.30 -11.07 -11.24
N GLU A 94 5.36 -11.37 -10.49
CA GLU A 94 5.26 -11.72 -9.06
C GLU A 94 4.64 -10.57 -8.23
N LEU A 95 5.09 -9.33 -8.44
CA LEU A 95 4.55 -8.14 -7.76
C LEU A 95 3.12 -7.82 -8.20
N TYR A 96 2.81 -7.95 -9.49
CA TYR A 96 1.45 -7.78 -10.00
C TYR A 96 0.48 -8.75 -9.30
N VAL A 97 0.88 -10.02 -9.17
CA VAL A 97 0.07 -11.02 -8.47
C VAL A 97 -0.07 -10.67 -7.00
N TYR A 98 1.02 -10.30 -6.32
CA TYR A 98 0.98 -9.91 -4.90
C TYR A 98 0.04 -8.71 -4.68
N TYR A 99 0.21 -7.62 -5.43
CA TYR A 99 -0.63 -6.43 -5.30
C TYR A 99 -2.10 -6.68 -5.64
N GLY A 100 -2.39 -7.66 -6.49
CA GLY A 100 -3.76 -8.07 -6.80
C GLY A 100 -4.40 -8.99 -5.76
N THR A 101 -3.64 -9.61 -4.85
CA THR A 101 -4.14 -10.75 -4.03
C THR A 101 -3.84 -10.68 -2.54
N ASN A 102 -2.98 -9.78 -2.09
CA ASN A 102 -2.61 -9.66 -0.67
C ASN A 102 -3.75 -9.23 0.26
N GLU A 103 -3.48 -9.20 1.56
CA GLU A 103 -4.42 -8.90 2.63
C GLU A 103 -4.94 -7.45 2.66
N TYR A 104 -4.32 -6.54 1.91
CA TYR A 104 -4.76 -5.14 1.84
C TYR A 104 -5.85 -4.92 0.79
N ASN A 105 -6.20 -5.95 0.01
CA ASN A 105 -7.24 -5.88 -1.01
C ASN A 105 -8.64 -6.15 -0.41
N PHE A 106 -9.60 -5.28 -0.71
CA PHE A 106 -11.02 -5.53 -0.46
C PHE A 106 -11.64 -6.46 -1.52
N THR A 107 -11.16 -6.35 -2.76
CA THR A 107 -11.48 -7.26 -3.87
C THR A 107 -10.17 -7.82 -4.39
N LYS A 108 -10.06 -9.15 -4.48
CA LYS A 108 -8.86 -9.82 -4.98
C LYS A 108 -8.99 -10.15 -6.46
N LEU A 109 -7.85 -10.19 -7.15
CA LEU A 109 -7.74 -10.68 -8.51
C LEU A 109 -8.11 -12.17 -8.53
N GLU A 110 -9.17 -12.54 -9.24
CA GLU A 110 -9.72 -13.90 -9.21
C GLU A 110 -8.82 -14.93 -9.89
N ASN A 111 -8.18 -14.55 -11.00
CA ASN A 111 -7.37 -15.45 -11.82
C ASN A 111 -5.95 -14.87 -12.00
N PRO A 112 -5.14 -14.80 -10.93
CA PRO A 112 -3.79 -14.27 -11.02
C PRO A 112 -2.94 -15.17 -11.94
N PRO A 113 -2.11 -14.60 -12.84
CA PRO A 113 -1.23 -15.39 -13.68
C PRO A 113 -0.17 -16.12 -12.85
N SER A 114 0.22 -17.32 -13.26
CA SER A 114 1.39 -17.99 -12.67
C SER A 114 2.69 -17.28 -13.05
N TYR A 115 3.68 -17.36 -12.17
CA TYR A 115 5.01 -16.80 -12.37
C TYR A 115 6.07 -17.78 -11.86
N GLU A 116 7.25 -17.69 -12.46
CA GLU A 116 8.44 -18.36 -11.93
C GLU A 116 8.98 -17.50 -10.78
N PRO A 117 9.26 -18.09 -9.60
CA PRO A 117 9.79 -17.33 -8.47
C PRO A 117 11.09 -16.62 -8.82
N THR A 118 11.22 -15.38 -8.37
CA THR A 118 12.47 -14.64 -8.56
C THR A 118 13.61 -15.29 -7.78
N LYS A 119 14.79 -15.41 -8.41
CA LYS A 119 15.98 -16.04 -7.80
C LYS A 119 17.15 -15.07 -7.77
N CYS A 120 17.95 -15.18 -6.71
CA CYS A 120 19.20 -14.46 -6.59
C CYS A 120 20.19 -14.93 -7.66
N SER A 121 20.72 -14.00 -8.44
CA SER A 121 21.74 -14.23 -9.47
C SER A 121 23.08 -14.72 -8.89
N GLY A 122 23.33 -14.49 -7.60
CA GLY A 122 24.56 -14.90 -6.92
C GLY A 122 24.52 -16.30 -6.33
N CYS A 123 23.44 -16.64 -5.63
CA CYS A 123 23.36 -17.88 -4.85
C CYS A 123 22.16 -18.78 -5.20
N GLY A 124 21.28 -18.37 -6.12
CA GLY A 124 20.13 -19.15 -6.55
C GLY A 124 18.97 -19.22 -5.56
N ALA A 125 19.10 -18.61 -4.37
CA ALA A 125 18.02 -18.53 -3.39
C ALA A 125 16.79 -17.81 -3.97
N VAL A 126 15.59 -18.30 -3.63
CA VAL A 126 14.34 -17.62 -3.97
C VAL A 126 14.25 -16.31 -3.19
N ILE A 127 13.77 -15.25 -3.84
CA ILE A 127 13.54 -13.92 -3.28
C ILE A 127 12.05 -13.64 -3.43
N SER A 128 11.37 -13.32 -2.32
CA SER A 128 10.03 -12.72 -2.35
C SER A 128 10.14 -11.24 -2.68
N LEU A 129 9.77 -10.83 -3.89
CA LEU A 129 9.89 -9.43 -4.32
C LEU A 129 9.03 -8.47 -3.49
N ALA A 130 7.99 -8.98 -2.84
CA ALA A 130 7.08 -8.20 -2.01
C ALA A 130 7.59 -8.00 -0.57
N GLU A 131 8.41 -8.92 -0.06
CA GLU A 131 8.71 -9.01 1.38
C GLU A 131 10.21 -8.96 1.70
N ASP A 132 11.07 -9.48 0.83
CA ASP A 132 12.50 -9.61 1.10
C ASP A 132 13.29 -8.34 0.76
N GLY A 133 14.44 -8.19 1.42
CA GLY A 133 15.48 -7.23 1.03
C GLY A 133 16.26 -7.72 -0.18
N TYR A 134 16.23 -6.96 -1.28
CA TYR A 134 17.00 -7.27 -2.48
C TYR A 134 17.50 -6.02 -3.20
N SER A 135 18.39 -6.22 -4.17
CA SER A 135 18.86 -5.19 -5.08
C SER A 135 18.75 -5.66 -6.53
N ILE A 136 18.50 -4.73 -7.44
CA ILE A 136 18.36 -5.00 -8.87
C ILE A 136 19.53 -4.36 -9.61
N GLN A 137 20.11 -5.10 -10.58
CA GLN A 137 21.06 -4.58 -11.56
C GLN A 137 20.67 -5.08 -12.95
N GLY A 138 20.05 -4.23 -13.77
CA GLY A 138 19.46 -4.67 -15.04
C GLY A 138 18.37 -5.71 -14.78
N SER A 139 18.48 -6.88 -15.41
CA SER A 139 17.58 -8.03 -15.19
C SER A 139 18.01 -8.95 -14.03
N HIS A 140 19.08 -8.62 -13.31
CA HIS A 140 19.62 -9.46 -12.24
C HIS A 140 19.16 -9.03 -10.86
N TYR A 141 18.59 -9.98 -10.12
CA TYR A 141 18.18 -9.81 -8.72
C TYR A 141 19.27 -10.35 -7.77
N TRP A 142 19.50 -9.66 -6.67
CA TRP A 142 20.51 -9.99 -5.66
C TRP A 142 19.88 -9.94 -4.26
N CYS A 143 19.93 -11.04 -3.50
CA CYS A 143 19.45 -11.03 -2.11
C CYS A 143 20.37 -10.17 -1.24
N GLU A 144 19.86 -9.72 -0.08
CA GLU A 144 20.60 -8.84 0.84
C GLU A 144 22.02 -9.33 1.17
N ARG A 145 22.19 -10.65 1.37
CA ARG A 145 23.52 -11.25 1.62
C ARG A 145 24.48 -11.01 0.45
N CYS A 146 24.09 -11.40 -0.77
CA CYS A 146 24.95 -11.26 -1.94
C CYS A 146 25.16 -9.79 -2.33
N SER A 147 24.16 -8.93 -2.15
CA SER A 147 24.31 -7.47 -2.31
C SER A 147 25.37 -6.92 -1.35
N SER A 148 25.31 -7.31 -0.09
CA SER A 148 26.28 -6.89 0.93
C SER A 148 27.69 -7.37 0.63
N GLU A 149 27.85 -8.62 0.18
CA GLU A 149 29.14 -9.19 -0.22
C GLU A 149 29.76 -8.41 -1.40
N LYS A 150 28.96 -8.08 -2.42
CA LYS A 150 29.42 -7.25 -3.54
C LYS A 150 29.89 -5.87 -3.11
N LEU A 151 29.11 -5.18 -2.28
CA LEU A 151 29.46 -3.84 -1.81
C LEU A 151 30.73 -3.84 -0.96
N ARG A 152 30.95 -4.86 -0.13
CA ARG A 152 32.21 -5.04 0.62
C ARG A 152 33.40 -5.27 -0.31
N GLY A 153 33.22 -6.03 -1.38
CA GLY A 153 34.27 -6.28 -2.38
C GLY A 153 34.67 -5.06 -3.22
N LEU A 154 33.79 -4.06 -3.33
CA LEU A 154 34.01 -2.80 -4.08
C LEU A 154 34.72 -1.71 -3.28
N ARG A 155 34.85 -1.84 -1.95
CA ARG A 155 35.52 -0.86 -1.07
C ARG A 155 37.05 -0.97 -1.07
N LYS A 156 37.67 -1.26 -2.22
CA LYS A 156 39.13 -1.28 -2.36
C LYS A 156 39.70 0.11 -2.57
#